data_AF-A0A938K8G6-F1
#
_entry.id   AF-A0A938K8G6-F1
#
_cell.length_a   1.000
_cell.length_b   1.000
_cell.length_c   1.000
_cell.angle_alpha   90.00
_cell.angle_beta   90.00
_cell.angle_gamma   90.00
#
_symmetry.space_group_name_H-M   'P 1'
#
loop_
_entity.id
_entity.type
_entity.pdbx_description
1 polymer ?
#
loop_
_entity_poly.entity_id
_entity_poly.type
_entity_poly.pdbx_seq_one_letter_code
_entity_poly.pdbx_strand_id
1 'polypeptide(L)'
;MIRVFIGYDDNESVAYHVLAHSILRHASQPVSITPLVKRHMSSFYQRERSSIESTDFSFTRFLVPYLSGYQGWSMFMDCDMLMTADIAEMFALCDDKHDVMCVKHDYVARDDVKFLGAVQTKYEKKNWSSVM
;
A
#
# COMPACT_ATOMS: atom_id res chain seq x y z
N MET A 1 -4.63 -15.96 9.49
CA MET A 1 -4.37 -15.65 8.07
C MET A 1 -4.01 -14.18 7.99
N ILE A 2 -2.85 -13.87 7.42
CA ILE A 2 -2.32 -12.51 7.29
C ILE A 2 -3.05 -11.81 6.14
N ARG A 3 -3.58 -10.60 6.35
CA ARG A 3 -4.30 -9.83 5.31
C ARG A 3 -3.41 -8.73 4.75
N VAL A 4 -3.10 -8.82 3.47
CA VAL A 4 -2.30 -7.84 2.74
C VAL A 4 -3.14 -7.23 1.63
N PHE A 5 -3.14 -5.91 1.59
CA PHE A 5 -3.70 -5.10 0.52
C PHE A 5 -2.56 -4.47 -0.25
N ILE A 6 -2.51 -4.68 -1.56
CA ILE A 6 -1.48 -4.09 -2.40
C ILE A 6 -2.12 -3.03 -3.28
N GLY A 7 -1.49 -1.86 -3.39
CA GLY A 7 -1.86 -0.87 -4.40
C GLY A 7 -1.93 -1.49 -5.79
N TYR A 8 -2.87 -1.06 -6.62
CA TYR A 8 -2.93 -1.52 -8.00
C TYR A 8 -3.18 -0.36 -8.95
N ASP A 9 -2.35 -0.25 -9.97
CA ASP A 9 -2.48 0.68 -11.08
C ASP A 9 -2.19 -0.10 -12.36
N ASP A 10 -3.01 0.08 -13.40
CA ASP A 10 -2.84 -0.64 -14.67
C ASP A 10 -1.47 -0.30 -15.33
N ASN A 11 -0.90 0.89 -15.04
CA ASN A 11 0.44 1.28 -15.50
C ASN A 11 1.59 0.53 -14.81
N GLU A 12 1.31 -0.13 -13.67
CA GLU A 12 2.31 -0.77 -12.81
C GLU A 12 1.95 -2.23 -12.48
N SER A 13 1.14 -2.88 -13.34
CA SER A 13 0.65 -4.25 -13.12
C SER A 13 1.76 -5.28 -12.87
N VAL A 14 2.91 -5.14 -13.54
CA VAL A 14 4.08 -6.01 -13.32
C VAL A 14 4.61 -5.88 -11.89
N ALA A 15 4.68 -4.66 -11.34
CA ALA A 15 5.18 -4.41 -9.99
C ALA A 15 4.29 -5.11 -8.96
N TYR A 16 2.96 -4.99 -9.09
CA TYR A 16 2.00 -5.72 -8.27
C TYR A 16 2.26 -7.24 -8.28
N HIS A 17 2.43 -7.84 -9.46
CA HIS A 17 2.66 -9.29 -9.56
C HIS A 17 4.00 -9.71 -8.96
N VAL A 18 5.05 -8.91 -9.13
CA VAL A 18 6.36 -9.15 -8.51
C VAL A 18 6.25 -9.11 -6.99
N LEU A 19 5.61 -8.07 -6.43
CA LEU A 19 5.40 -7.97 -4.99
C LEU A 19 4.58 -9.14 -4.46
N ALA A 20 3.43 -9.43 -5.07
CA ALA A 20 2.56 -10.53 -4.67
C ALA A 20 3.31 -11.87 -4.68
N HIS A 21 4.09 -12.15 -5.73
CA HIS A 21 4.92 -13.34 -5.81
C HIS A 21 6.01 -13.36 -4.72
N SER A 22 6.69 -12.23 -4.49
CA SER A 22 7.73 -12.14 -3.46
C SER A 22 7.18 -12.36 -2.05
N ILE A 23 5.96 -11.92 -1.75
CA ILE A 23 5.28 -12.21 -0.47
C ILE A 23 5.04 -13.71 -0.36
N LEU A 24 4.41 -14.32 -1.38
CA LEU A 24 4.12 -15.75 -1.39
C LEU A 24 5.37 -16.62 -1.24
N ARG A 25 6.50 -16.17 -1.81
CA ARG A 25 7.78 -16.89 -1.75
C ARG A 25 8.37 -16.94 -0.33
N HIS A 26 8.17 -15.91 0.48
CA HIS A 26 8.83 -15.79 1.80
C HIS A 26 7.89 -16.02 2.99
N ALA A 27 6.58 -16.00 2.79
CA ALA A 27 5.62 -16.14 3.87
C ALA A 27 5.66 -17.54 4.52
N SER A 28 5.86 -17.60 5.84
CA SER A 28 5.74 -18.85 6.62
C SER A 28 4.31 -19.15 7.07
N GLN A 29 3.40 -18.19 6.96
CA GLN A 29 1.98 -18.32 7.32
C GLN A 29 1.06 -18.04 6.11
N PRO A 30 -0.18 -18.56 6.11
CA PRO A 30 -1.15 -18.24 5.07
C PRO A 30 -1.42 -16.73 4.95
N VAL A 31 -1.22 -16.20 3.76
CA VAL A 31 -1.51 -14.82 3.38
C VAL A 31 -2.72 -14.72 2.46
N SER A 32 -3.53 -13.69 2.65
CA SER A 32 -4.54 -13.22 1.70
C SER A 32 -4.01 -11.94 1.07
N ILE A 33 -3.95 -11.90 -0.26
CA ILE A 33 -3.49 -10.74 -1.02
C ILE A 33 -4.68 -10.17 -1.79
N THR A 34 -5.04 -8.91 -1.49
CA THR A 34 -6.16 -8.22 -2.12
C THR A 34 -5.65 -6.98 -2.89
N PRO A 35 -5.74 -6.95 -4.22
CA PRO A 35 -5.39 -5.76 -4.99
C PRO A 35 -6.41 -4.64 -4.76
N LEU A 36 -5.93 -3.42 -4.49
CA LEU A 36 -6.77 -2.23 -4.38
C LEU A 36 -7.06 -1.62 -5.77
N VAL A 37 -7.89 -2.32 -6.54
CA VAL A 37 -8.29 -1.88 -7.88
C VAL A 37 -9.43 -0.86 -7.78
N LYS A 38 -9.15 0.42 -8.05
CA LYS A 38 -10.12 1.53 -7.89
C LYS A 38 -11.46 1.28 -8.61
N ARG A 39 -11.44 0.75 -9.84
CA ARG A 39 -12.67 0.43 -10.60
C ARG A 39 -13.59 -0.60 -9.92
N HIS A 40 -13.06 -1.48 -9.07
CA HIS A 40 -13.86 -2.47 -8.34
C HIS A 40 -14.61 -1.87 -7.15
N MET A 41 -14.30 -0.62 -6.79
CA MET A 41 -14.84 0.07 -5.60
C MET A 41 -15.88 1.15 -5.95
N SER A 42 -16.28 1.25 -7.23
CA SER A 42 -17.16 2.31 -7.73
C SER A 42 -18.54 2.38 -7.05
N SER A 43 -18.99 1.28 -6.44
CA SER A 43 -20.24 1.23 -5.68
C SER A 43 -20.21 2.00 -4.36
N PHE A 44 -19.02 2.24 -3.78
CA PHE A 44 -18.88 2.93 -2.48
C PHE A 44 -17.76 3.98 -2.44
N TYR A 45 -16.94 4.09 -3.49
CA TYR A 45 -15.85 5.06 -3.59
C TYR A 45 -15.99 5.88 -4.87
N GLN A 46 -16.47 7.12 -4.72
CA GLN A 46 -16.79 8.05 -5.82
C GLN A 46 -15.89 9.29 -5.85
N ARG A 47 -14.74 9.25 -5.16
CA ARG A 47 -13.81 10.39 -5.12
C ARG A 47 -13.24 10.64 -6.52
N GLU A 48 -13.44 11.86 -7.02
CA GLU A 48 -12.84 12.33 -8.26
C GLU A 48 -11.30 12.34 -8.16
N ARG A 49 -10.62 12.03 -9.26
CA ARG A 49 -9.15 12.00 -9.29
C ARG A 49 -8.61 13.43 -9.21
N SER A 50 -7.81 13.70 -8.20
CA SER A 50 -7.10 14.96 -8.00
C SER A 50 -5.78 14.98 -8.79
N SER A 51 -5.30 16.19 -9.11
CA SER A 51 -4.02 16.42 -9.79
C SER A 51 -2.79 15.94 -9.02
N ILE A 52 -2.93 15.72 -7.71
CA ILE A 52 -1.86 15.22 -6.85
C ILE A 52 -1.75 13.68 -6.82
N GLU A 53 -2.74 12.97 -7.37
CA GLU A 53 -2.77 11.50 -7.43
C GLU A 53 -1.94 10.99 -8.60
N SER A 54 -0.74 10.47 -8.31
CA SER A 54 0.08 9.80 -9.33
C SER A 54 -0.46 8.42 -9.69
N THR A 55 -1.00 7.70 -8.72
CA THR A 55 -1.47 6.32 -8.88
C THR A 55 -2.89 6.18 -8.38
N ASP A 56 -3.63 5.19 -8.89
CA ASP A 56 -5.00 4.92 -8.48
C ASP A 56 -5.13 4.51 -7.00
N PHE A 57 -4.04 4.06 -6.39
CA PHE A 57 -3.97 3.71 -4.97
C PHE A 57 -3.52 4.85 -4.04
N SER A 58 -3.32 6.06 -4.56
CA SER A 58 -2.95 7.25 -3.77
C SER A 58 -3.88 7.46 -2.57
N PHE A 59 -5.19 7.35 -2.77
CA PHE A 59 -6.18 7.49 -1.69
C PHE A 59 -6.91 6.20 -1.34
N THR A 60 -7.03 5.22 -2.25
CA THR A 60 -7.72 3.95 -1.92
C THR A 60 -6.97 3.15 -0.86
N ARG A 61 -5.66 3.38 -0.66
CA ARG A 61 -4.87 2.82 0.45
C ARG A 61 -5.51 3.06 1.83
N PHE A 62 -6.19 4.19 2.01
CA PHE A 62 -6.84 4.53 3.29
C PHE A 62 -8.20 3.84 3.48
N LEU A 63 -8.66 3.06 2.50
CA LEU A 63 -9.87 2.25 2.63
C LEU A 63 -9.58 0.88 3.26
N VAL A 64 -8.32 0.52 3.51
CA VAL A 64 -7.94 -0.79 4.08
C VAL A 64 -8.67 -1.11 5.39
N PRO A 65 -8.82 -0.18 6.37
CA PRO A 65 -9.61 -0.45 7.57
C PRO A 65 -11.08 -0.76 7.26
N TYR A 66 -11.70 0.03 6.35
CA TYR A 66 -13.08 -0.20 5.90
C TYR A 66 -13.24 -1.56 5.21
N LEU A 67 -12.34 -1.92 4.29
CA LEU A 67 -12.34 -3.20 3.58
C LEU A 67 -12.08 -4.39 4.51
N SER A 68 -11.42 -4.13 5.65
CA SER A 68 -11.18 -5.12 6.71
C SER A 68 -12.35 -5.22 7.71
N GLY A 69 -13.43 -4.48 7.50
CA GLY A 69 -14.57 -4.40 8.43
C GLY A 69 -14.19 -3.81 9.78
N TYR A 70 -13.11 -3.03 9.86
CA TYR A 70 -12.53 -2.48 11.08
C TYR A 70 -12.19 -3.55 12.15
N GLN A 71 -11.89 -4.78 11.71
CA GLN A 71 -11.55 -5.89 12.61
C GLN A 71 -10.15 -6.39 12.32
N GLY A 72 -9.34 -6.58 13.37
CA GLY A 72 -8.01 -7.17 13.33
C GLY A 72 -6.98 -6.39 12.50
N TRP A 73 -5.76 -6.91 12.45
CA TRP A 73 -4.66 -6.29 11.71
C TRP A 73 -4.71 -6.60 10.21
N SER A 74 -4.40 -5.60 9.40
CA SER A 74 -4.28 -5.65 7.95
C SER A 74 -3.13 -4.75 7.54
N MET A 75 -2.44 -5.12 6.46
CA MET A 75 -1.28 -4.37 5.96
C MET A 75 -1.57 -3.83 4.58
N PHE A 76 -1.22 -2.58 4.33
CA PHE A 76 -1.13 -1.97 3.01
C PHE A 76 0.32 -1.93 2.53
N MET A 77 0.53 -2.18 1.24
CA MET A 77 1.81 -1.96 0.57
C MET A 77 1.61 -1.28 -0.80
N ASP A 78 2.42 -0.27 -1.11
CA ASP A 78 2.55 0.23 -2.50
C ASP A 78 3.06 -0.92 -3.41
N CYS A 79 2.66 -0.95 -4.69
CA CYS A 79 2.93 -2.08 -5.58
C CYS A 79 4.39 -2.22 -6.01
N ASP A 80 5.19 -1.15 -5.92
CA ASP A 80 6.59 -1.07 -6.32
C ASP A 80 7.57 -1.54 -5.23
N MET A 81 7.06 -2.24 -4.21
CA MET A 81 7.87 -2.86 -3.15
C MET A 81 8.35 -4.27 -3.53
N LEU A 82 9.34 -4.77 -2.79
CA LEU A 82 9.82 -6.14 -2.88
C LEU A 82 9.94 -6.77 -1.48
N MET A 83 9.28 -7.91 -1.27
CA MET A 83 9.40 -8.66 -0.03
C MET A 83 10.66 -9.54 -0.05
N THR A 84 11.54 -9.36 0.94
CA THR A 84 12.83 -10.07 1.06
C THR A 84 12.98 -10.88 2.35
N ALA A 85 11.98 -10.79 3.25
CA ALA A 85 11.93 -11.48 4.54
C ALA A 85 10.51 -12.04 4.78
N ASP A 86 10.33 -12.78 5.86
CA ASP A 86 9.03 -13.36 6.20
C ASP A 86 8.06 -12.30 6.72
N ILE A 87 6.92 -12.15 6.05
CA ILE A 87 5.88 -11.20 6.44
C ILE A 87 5.27 -11.53 7.82
N ALA A 88 5.34 -12.78 8.27
CA ALA A 88 4.86 -13.16 9.59
C ALA A 88 5.68 -12.50 10.72
N GLU A 89 6.98 -12.28 10.51
CA GLU A 89 7.83 -11.55 11.46
C GLU A 89 7.37 -10.10 11.60
N MET A 90 6.95 -9.47 10.50
CA MET A 90 6.41 -8.11 10.51
C MET A 90 5.08 -8.03 11.25
N PHE A 91 4.17 -8.98 11.01
CA PHE A 91 2.87 -9.05 11.71
C PHE A 91 3.01 -9.38 13.21
N ALA A 92 4.08 -10.06 13.62
CA ALA A 92 4.35 -10.32 15.03
C ALA A 92 4.69 -9.03 15.82
N LEU A 93 4.99 -7.93 15.14
CA LEU A 93 5.28 -6.63 15.74
C LEU A 93 4.04 -5.76 15.98
N CYS A 94 2.85 -6.19 15.52
CA CYS A 94 1.60 -5.44 15.72
C CYS A 94 1.34 -5.16 17.21
N ASP A 95 0.99 -3.92 17.53
CA ASP A 95 0.76 -3.45 18.91
C ASP A 95 -0.59 -2.71 18.98
N ASP A 96 -1.56 -3.31 19.68
CA ASP A 96 -2.93 -2.82 19.84
C ASP A 96 -3.02 -1.46 20.58
N LYS A 97 -1.90 -0.91 21.07
CA LYS A 97 -1.84 0.48 21.55
C LYS A 97 -1.95 1.52 20.43
N HIS A 98 -1.77 1.12 19.17
CA HIS A 98 -1.76 2.01 18.01
C HIS A 98 -2.88 1.66 17.03
N ASP A 99 -3.58 2.67 16.50
CA ASP A 99 -4.59 2.46 15.45
C ASP A 99 -3.97 2.13 14.08
N VAL A 100 -2.76 2.65 13.83
CA VAL A 100 -1.97 2.42 12.62
C VAL A 100 -0.49 2.41 12.99
N MET A 101 0.26 1.47 12.42
CA MET A 101 1.72 1.42 12.50
C MET A 101 2.28 1.62 11.09
N CYS A 102 3.42 2.30 10.96
CA CYS A 102 4.02 2.54 9.64
C CYS A 102 5.53 2.63 9.71
N VAL A 103 6.17 2.47 8.56
CA VAL A 103 7.62 2.70 8.42
C VAL A 103 7.87 4.19 8.20
N LYS A 104 8.43 4.86 9.21
CA LYS A 104 8.75 6.27 9.15
C LYS A 104 10.03 6.49 8.35
N HIS A 105 9.88 6.87 7.09
CA HIS A 105 11.01 7.28 6.27
C HIS A 105 11.39 8.74 6.53
N ASP A 106 12.69 8.98 6.69
CA ASP A 106 13.28 10.33 6.59
C ASP A 106 13.70 10.57 5.15
N TYR A 107 12.76 11.06 4.33
CA TYR A 107 12.97 11.30 2.91
C TYR A 107 12.50 12.68 2.50
N VAL A 108 13.41 13.44 1.89
CA VAL A 108 13.12 14.70 1.21
C VAL A 108 13.32 14.48 -0.28
N ALA A 109 12.27 14.72 -1.07
CA ALA A 109 12.34 14.55 -2.52
C ALA A 109 13.39 15.50 -3.13
N ARG A 110 14.31 14.92 -3.91
CA ARG A 110 15.43 15.65 -4.52
C ARG A 110 15.07 16.24 -5.88
N ASP A 111 14.26 15.52 -6.64
CA ASP A 111 13.84 15.90 -7.99
C ASP A 111 12.46 16.58 -7.99
N ASP A 112 12.19 17.42 -8.99
CA ASP A 112 10.92 18.14 -9.14
C ASP A 112 9.90 17.39 -10.02
N VAL A 113 10.34 16.32 -10.69
CA VAL A 113 9.53 15.46 -11.55
C VAL A 113 9.60 14.01 -11.03
N LYS A 114 8.46 13.33 -10.98
CA LYS A 114 8.33 11.93 -10.54
C LYS A 114 7.87 11.02 -11.69
N PHE A 115 7.56 9.77 -11.34
CA PHE A 115 6.95 8.76 -12.19
C PHE A 115 5.92 9.33 -13.17
N LEU A 116 6.01 8.91 -14.45
CA LEU A 116 5.18 9.37 -15.57
C LEU A 116 5.21 10.88 -15.84
N GLY A 117 6.26 11.58 -15.43
CA GLY A 117 6.40 13.02 -15.67
C GLY A 117 5.51 13.89 -14.77
N ALA A 118 4.89 13.31 -13.74
CA ALA A 118 4.07 14.05 -12.80
C ALA A 118 4.92 14.97 -11.91
N VAL A 119 4.32 16.04 -11.39
CA VAL A 119 4.99 16.97 -10.47
C VAL A 119 5.28 16.26 -9.14
N GLN A 120 6.52 16.40 -8.66
CA GLN A 120 6.94 15.84 -7.39
C GLN A 120 6.63 16.81 -6.23
N THR A 121 5.42 16.72 -5.67
CA THR A 121 5.03 17.58 -4.54
C THR A 121 5.82 17.26 -3.27
N LYS A 122 6.46 18.25 -2.65
CA LYS A 122 7.14 18.12 -1.35
C LYS A 122 6.11 18.32 -0.23
N TYR A 123 5.93 17.32 0.61
CA TYR A 123 5.08 17.39 1.80
C TYR A 123 5.62 16.45 2.89
N GLU A 124 5.28 16.74 4.15
CA GLU A 124 5.74 15.95 5.28
C GLU A 124 5.21 14.52 5.22
N LYS A 125 6.02 13.55 5.70
CA LYS A 125 5.61 12.13 5.85
C LYS A 125 5.23 11.42 4.54
N LYS A 126 5.75 11.92 3.42
CA LYS A 126 5.40 11.47 2.07
C LYS A 126 5.39 9.95 1.85
N ASN A 127 6.39 9.26 2.37
CA ASN A 127 6.55 7.81 2.19
C ASN A 127 6.09 7.00 3.40
N TRP A 128 5.48 7.62 4.42
CA TRP A 128 5.03 6.90 5.61
C TRP A 128 3.81 6.02 5.31
N SER A 129 3.01 6.38 4.30
CA SER A 129 1.86 5.58 3.88
C SER A 129 2.18 4.59 2.76
N SER A 130 3.46 4.29 2.51
CA SER A 130 3.87 3.31 1.50
C SER A 130 3.84 1.88 2.03
N VAL A 131 4.03 1.70 3.34
CA VAL A 131 3.78 0.46 4.09
C VAL A 131 3.18 0.83 5.44
N MET A 132 1.94 0.38 5.70
CA MET A 132 1.19 0.69 6.92
C MET A 132 0.21 -0.42 7.30
#